data_AF-A0A2K1XXZ1-F1
#
_entry.id   AF-A0A2K1XXZ1-F1
#
_cell.length_a   1.000
_cell.length_b   1.000
_cell.length_c   1.000
_cell.angle_alpha   90.00
_cell.angle_beta   90.00
_cell.angle_gamma   90.00
#
_symmetry.space_group_name_H-M   'P 1'
#
loop_
_entity.id
_entity.type
_entity.pdbx_description
1 polymer ?
#
loop_
_entity_poly.entity_id
_entity_poly.type
_entity_poly.pdbx_seq_one_letter_code
_entity_poly.pdbx_strand_id
1 'polypeptide(L)'
;AIIKALANTGIGIVIGTANGDIPGLASDPNFAKSWINTNVLPFYPASNIILITVGNGVMTSNDQNLMNKLLPAMQNVQNALNDASLGGKIKVSTVHTMGVLKQSEPPSSGSFDPSYGDLMKALLEFSRANGSPFAINPYPYFAYRCDTRPETLAFCLFQPNAGRMYGNTKIKYMNMFDAQVDAVYSALNSMGFKNVEIVVAETGWPFKGDDNDVGPSIENAKAYNGNLIAHLRSMVGTFDR
;
A
#
# COMPACT_ATOMS: atom_id res chain seq x y z
N ALA A 1 14.32 5.24 -18.88
CA ALA A 1 13.45 5.36 -20.07
C ALA A 1 12.00 5.65 -19.70
N ILE A 2 11.37 4.86 -18.81
CA ILE A 2 9.95 5.01 -18.45
C ILE A 2 9.63 6.35 -17.78
N ILE A 3 10.37 6.78 -16.75
CA ILE A 3 10.11 8.06 -16.06
C ILE A 3 10.15 9.23 -17.06
N LYS A 4 11.18 9.28 -17.90
CA LYS A 4 11.33 10.28 -18.96
C LYS A 4 10.18 10.28 -19.98
N ALA A 5 9.60 9.11 -20.28
CA ALA A 5 8.49 8.99 -21.22
C ALA A 5 7.19 9.64 -20.70
N LEU A 6 7.08 9.84 -19.38
CA LEU A 6 5.95 10.51 -18.74
C LEU A 6 6.17 12.00 -18.51
N ALA A 7 7.28 12.57 -19.01
CA ALA A 7 7.57 13.99 -18.87
C ALA A 7 6.48 14.86 -19.51
N ASN A 8 6.08 15.93 -18.81
CA ASN A 8 5.08 16.91 -19.20
C ASN A 8 3.65 16.35 -19.42
N THR A 9 3.38 15.12 -18.96
CA THR A 9 2.02 14.52 -19.04
C THR A 9 1.12 14.92 -17.87
N GLY A 10 1.70 15.38 -16.76
CA GLY A 10 0.99 15.63 -15.50
C GLY A 10 0.69 14.39 -14.66
N ILE A 11 0.92 13.18 -15.19
CA ILE A 11 0.67 11.91 -14.50
C ILE A 11 1.59 11.82 -13.27
N GLY A 12 1.00 11.62 -12.09
CA GLY A 12 1.73 11.39 -10.85
C GLY A 12 2.47 10.05 -10.89
N ILE A 13 3.75 10.06 -10.50
CA ILE A 13 4.64 8.89 -10.54
C ILE A 13 5.04 8.51 -9.11
N VAL A 14 4.79 7.26 -8.78
CA VAL A 14 5.39 6.58 -7.62
C VAL A 14 6.60 5.79 -8.11
N ILE A 15 7.76 5.96 -7.48
CA ILE A 15 8.94 5.14 -7.77
C ILE A 15 9.36 4.37 -6.52
N GLY A 16 9.68 3.10 -6.69
CA GLY A 16 10.12 2.23 -5.61
C GLY A 16 11.62 1.96 -5.65
N THR A 17 12.25 1.90 -4.48
CA THR A 17 13.58 1.29 -4.35
C THR A 17 13.43 -0.23 -4.38
N ALA A 18 14.45 -0.96 -4.84
CA ALA A 18 14.45 -2.40 -4.66
C ALA A 18 14.61 -2.74 -3.18
N ASN A 19 14.09 -3.89 -2.74
CA ASN A 19 14.35 -4.39 -1.38
C ASN A 19 15.87 -4.58 -1.15
N GLY A 20 16.62 -4.96 -2.18
CA GLY A 20 18.08 -5.09 -2.12
C GLY A 20 18.84 -3.78 -1.91
N ASP A 21 18.23 -2.61 -2.16
CA ASP A 21 18.87 -1.30 -1.94
C ASP A 21 18.78 -0.87 -0.47
N ILE A 22 17.82 -1.41 0.30
CA ILE A 22 17.52 -0.98 1.68
C ILE A 22 18.77 -1.02 2.57
N PRO A 23 19.63 -2.06 2.54
CA PRO A 23 20.84 -2.05 3.35
C PRO A 23 21.77 -0.87 3.07
N GLY A 24 22.02 -0.54 1.79
CA GLY A 24 22.86 0.60 1.41
C GLY A 24 22.21 1.93 1.75
N LEU A 25 20.91 2.07 1.49
CA LEU A 25 20.13 3.26 1.85
C LEU A 25 20.14 3.51 3.36
N ALA A 26 20.12 2.46 4.18
CA ALA A 26 20.13 2.57 5.63
C ALA A 26 21.52 2.90 6.20
N SER A 27 22.58 2.29 5.67
CA SER A 27 23.91 2.40 6.26
C SER A 27 24.73 3.60 5.79
N ASP A 28 24.44 4.14 4.60
CA ASP A 28 25.21 5.24 4.02
C ASP A 28 24.29 6.35 3.46
N PRO A 29 24.23 7.53 4.10
CA PRO A 29 23.50 8.67 3.57
C PRO A 29 23.95 9.10 2.16
N ASN A 30 25.22 8.89 1.78
CA ASN A 30 25.70 9.21 0.43
C ASN A 30 25.14 8.25 -0.62
N PHE A 31 24.84 7.00 -0.24
CA PHE A 31 24.13 6.07 -1.10
C PHE A 31 22.72 6.60 -1.41
N ALA A 32 21.98 7.08 -0.40
CA ALA A 32 20.66 7.69 -0.61
C ALA A 32 20.73 8.95 -1.49
N LYS A 33 21.73 9.82 -1.28
CA LYS A 33 21.98 10.99 -2.15
C LYS A 33 22.25 10.58 -3.58
N SER A 34 23.09 9.57 -3.80
CA SER A 34 23.42 9.04 -5.13
C SER A 34 22.18 8.45 -5.80
N TRP A 35 21.34 7.75 -5.04
CA TRP A 35 20.08 7.22 -5.53
C TRP A 35 19.13 8.34 -5.98
N ILE A 36 18.97 9.42 -5.21
CA ILE A 36 18.16 10.59 -5.59
C ILE A 36 18.74 11.30 -6.83
N ASN A 37 20.06 11.51 -6.87
CA ASN A 37 20.75 12.14 -8.00
C ASN A 37 20.61 11.34 -9.30
N THR A 38 20.47 10.02 -9.21
CA THR A 38 20.36 9.13 -10.36
C THR A 38 18.90 8.95 -10.81
N ASN A 39 17.99 8.78 -9.86
CA ASN A 39 16.63 8.30 -10.13
C ASN A 39 15.56 9.39 -10.07
N VAL A 40 15.86 10.57 -9.50
CA VAL A 40 14.87 11.65 -9.27
C VAL A 40 15.28 12.92 -10.00
N LEU A 41 16.44 13.49 -9.67
CA LEU A 41 16.84 14.82 -10.16
C LEU A 41 16.88 14.96 -11.69
N PRO A 42 17.32 13.96 -12.47
CA PRO A 42 17.35 14.08 -13.93
C PRO A 42 15.97 14.18 -14.58
N PHE A 43 14.90 13.84 -13.84
CA PHE A 43 13.55 13.73 -14.38
C PHE A 43 12.58 14.76 -13.80
N TYR A 44 12.82 15.25 -12.58
CA TYR A 44 11.99 16.24 -11.91
C TYR A 44 12.42 17.68 -12.29
N PRO A 45 11.48 18.63 -12.51
CA PRO A 45 10.02 18.53 -12.34
C PRO A 45 9.28 18.10 -13.61
N ALA A 46 9.95 17.88 -14.75
CA ALA A 46 9.28 17.53 -15.99
C ALA A 46 8.41 16.26 -15.83
N SER A 47 8.90 15.29 -15.07
CA SER A 47 8.14 14.12 -14.64
C SER A 47 7.62 14.36 -13.21
N ASN A 48 6.31 14.23 -13.02
CA ASN A 48 5.64 14.54 -11.74
C ASN A 48 5.82 13.39 -10.73
N ILE A 49 7.03 13.25 -10.19
CA ILE A 49 7.32 12.27 -9.13
C ILE A 49 6.72 12.78 -7.82
N ILE A 50 5.79 12.03 -7.23
CA ILE A 50 5.02 12.44 -6.04
C ILE A 50 5.38 11.64 -4.78
N LEU A 51 5.83 10.39 -4.95
CA LEU A 51 6.09 9.46 -3.85
C LEU A 51 7.27 8.55 -4.19
N ILE A 52 8.15 8.36 -3.21
CA ILE A 52 9.19 7.33 -3.23
C ILE A 52 8.83 6.27 -2.20
N THR A 53 8.76 5.00 -2.60
CA THR A 53 8.54 3.88 -1.68
C THR A 53 9.83 3.13 -1.43
N VAL A 54 10.28 3.09 -0.18
CA VAL A 54 11.46 2.32 0.23
C VAL A 54 11.04 0.88 0.48
N GLY A 55 11.24 0.03 -0.53
CA GLY A 55 10.84 -1.37 -0.53
C GLY A 55 9.33 -1.64 -0.65
N ASN A 56 9.03 -2.93 -0.79
CA ASN A 56 7.68 -3.49 -0.91
C ASN A 56 7.58 -4.82 -0.16
N GLY A 57 6.60 -4.94 0.74
CA GLY A 57 6.37 -6.15 1.54
C GLY A 57 7.48 -6.46 2.55
N VAL A 58 8.29 -5.47 2.94
CA VAL A 58 9.47 -5.67 3.79
C VAL A 58 9.09 -6.19 5.17
N MET A 59 8.02 -5.63 5.76
CA MET A 59 7.53 -6.01 7.09
C MET A 59 7.09 -7.47 7.19
N THR A 60 6.71 -8.09 6.07
CA THR A 60 6.22 -9.48 5.99
C THR A 60 7.21 -10.40 5.27
N SER A 61 8.45 -9.93 5.05
CA SER A 61 9.50 -10.66 4.32
C SER A 61 10.14 -11.81 5.12
N ASN A 62 9.92 -11.87 6.44
CA ASN A 62 10.64 -12.74 7.38
C ASN A 62 12.17 -12.49 7.45
N ASP A 63 12.67 -11.38 6.88
CA ASP A 63 14.06 -10.96 7.02
C ASP A 63 14.16 -9.82 8.06
N GLN A 64 14.47 -10.20 9.30
CA GLN A 64 14.62 -9.23 10.40
C GLN A 64 15.70 -8.18 10.13
N ASN A 65 16.78 -8.56 9.42
CA ASN A 65 17.86 -7.64 9.10
C ASN A 65 17.43 -6.59 8.07
N LEU A 66 16.50 -6.93 7.20
CA LEU A 66 15.91 -6.01 6.24
C LEU A 66 14.89 -5.10 6.92
N MET A 67 14.01 -5.66 7.74
CA MET A 67 13.01 -4.90 8.52
C MET A 67 13.66 -3.84 9.41
N ASN A 68 14.70 -4.20 10.16
CA ASN A 68 15.38 -3.27 11.06
C ASN A 68 16.08 -2.10 10.31
N LYS A 69 16.36 -2.26 9.02
CA LYS A 69 16.97 -1.22 8.18
C LYS A 69 15.96 -0.33 7.46
N LEU A 70 14.67 -0.68 7.50
CA LEU A 70 13.64 0.03 6.74
C LEU A 70 13.50 1.50 7.17
N LEU A 71 13.37 1.74 8.48
CA LEU A 71 13.20 3.10 8.99
C LEU A 71 14.45 3.98 8.74
N PRO A 72 15.70 3.54 9.04
CA PRO A 72 16.89 4.30 8.68
C PRO A 72 17.01 4.60 7.17
N ALA A 73 16.66 3.64 6.31
CA ALA A 73 16.64 3.86 4.86
C ALA A 73 15.65 4.95 4.46
N MET A 74 14.42 4.92 4.99
CA MET A 74 13.41 5.95 4.77
C MET A 74 13.88 7.34 5.24
N GLN A 75 14.52 7.41 6.41
CA GLN A 75 15.09 8.64 6.95
C GLN A 75 16.19 9.21 6.05
N ASN A 76 17.11 8.38 5.56
CA ASN A 76 18.17 8.82 4.66
C ASN A 76 17.65 9.28 3.30
N VAL A 77 16.64 8.60 2.74
CA VAL A 77 15.97 9.04 1.50
C VAL A 77 15.28 10.38 1.70
N GLN A 78 14.55 10.57 2.82
CA GLN A 78 13.91 11.84 3.15
C GLN A 78 14.94 12.97 3.32
N ASN A 79 16.06 12.70 3.99
CA ASN A 79 17.13 13.68 4.15
C ASN A 79 17.77 14.05 2.80
N ALA A 80 18.00 13.07 1.93
CA ALA A 80 18.51 13.34 0.58
C ALA A 80 17.54 14.19 -0.26
N LEU A 81 16.22 14.00 -0.13
CA LEU A 81 15.22 14.89 -0.73
C LEU A 81 15.26 16.29 -0.13
N ASN A 82 15.41 16.41 1.19
CA ASN A 82 15.51 17.71 1.88
C ASN A 82 16.74 18.49 1.39
N ASP A 83 17.90 17.84 1.31
CA ASP A 83 19.15 18.41 0.78
C ASP A 83 18.98 18.89 -0.67
N ALA A 84 18.17 18.18 -1.47
CA ALA A 84 17.84 18.56 -2.85
C ALA A 84 16.70 19.60 -2.96
N SER A 85 16.19 20.13 -1.85
CA SER A 85 15.03 21.05 -1.82
C SER A 85 13.74 20.46 -2.43
N LEU A 86 13.61 19.14 -2.36
CA LEU A 86 12.44 18.35 -2.75
C LEU A 86 11.65 17.81 -1.55
N GLY A 87 12.15 18.03 -0.33
CA GLY A 87 11.44 17.78 0.91
C GLY A 87 10.04 18.40 0.90
N GLY A 88 9.04 17.61 1.26
CA GLY A 88 7.63 18.02 1.24
C GLY A 88 6.97 18.02 -0.14
N LYS A 89 7.73 18.15 -1.24
CA LYS A 89 7.23 18.05 -2.63
C LYS A 89 7.11 16.60 -3.07
N ILE A 90 8.09 15.78 -2.72
CA ILE A 90 8.10 14.33 -2.92
C ILE A 90 8.03 13.68 -1.55
N LYS A 91 7.04 12.80 -1.34
CA LYS A 91 6.87 12.08 -0.07
C LYS A 91 7.70 10.80 -0.07
N VAL A 92 7.99 10.28 1.12
CA VAL A 92 8.68 8.99 1.32
C VAL A 92 7.80 8.07 2.14
N SER A 93 7.55 6.86 1.66
CA SER A 93 6.79 5.83 2.36
C SER A 93 7.43 4.45 2.14
N THR A 94 6.78 3.38 2.56
CA THR A 94 7.11 1.98 2.22
C THR A 94 5.81 1.25 1.93
N VAL A 95 5.84 0.27 1.01
CA VAL A 95 4.63 -0.47 0.64
C VAL A 95 4.45 -1.67 1.55
N HIS A 96 3.31 -1.72 2.23
CA HIS A 96 2.92 -2.84 3.08
C HIS A 96 2.00 -3.82 2.34
N THR A 97 2.06 -5.09 2.71
CA THR A 97 1.03 -6.08 2.35
C THR A 97 -0.03 -6.14 3.45
N MET A 98 -1.24 -6.64 3.16
CA MET A 98 -2.27 -6.88 4.19
C MET A 98 -1.81 -7.82 5.33
N GLY A 99 -0.76 -8.63 5.13
CA GLY A 99 -0.18 -9.48 6.17
C GLY A 99 0.44 -8.74 7.36
N VAL A 100 0.54 -7.41 7.33
CA VAL A 100 0.91 -6.62 8.52
C VAL A 100 -0.20 -6.60 9.59
N LEU A 101 -1.42 -7.00 9.24
CA LEU A 101 -2.55 -7.08 10.15
C LEU A 101 -2.64 -8.46 10.81
N LYS A 102 -2.86 -8.49 12.13
CA LYS A 102 -3.22 -9.72 12.86
C LYS A 102 -4.72 -9.98 12.82
N GLN A 103 -5.49 -8.91 12.96
CA GLN A 103 -6.94 -8.94 12.88
C GLN A 103 -7.38 -8.02 11.74
N SER A 104 -8.31 -8.49 10.91
CA SER A 104 -8.93 -7.69 9.84
C SER A 104 -10.42 -7.99 9.65
N GLU A 105 -10.97 -8.97 10.39
CA GLU A 105 -12.37 -9.36 10.31
C GLU A 105 -12.96 -9.51 11.74
N PRO A 106 -13.93 -8.69 12.15
CA PRO A 106 -14.56 -7.60 11.40
C PRO A 106 -13.58 -6.45 11.11
N PRO A 107 -13.77 -5.65 10.04
CA PRO A 107 -12.90 -4.51 9.74
C PRO A 107 -12.70 -3.55 10.92
N SER A 108 -13.74 -3.32 11.72
CA SER A 108 -13.70 -2.46 12.91
C SER A 108 -12.77 -2.95 14.03
N SER A 109 -12.35 -4.22 14.02
CA SER A 109 -11.35 -4.76 14.95
C SER A 109 -9.96 -4.85 14.33
N GLY A 110 -9.77 -4.23 13.17
CA GLY A 110 -8.49 -4.16 12.47
C GLY A 110 -7.35 -3.76 13.40
N SER A 111 -6.29 -4.57 13.44
CA SER A 111 -5.10 -4.29 14.25
C SER A 111 -3.85 -4.88 13.61
N PHE A 112 -2.75 -4.14 13.72
CA PHE A 112 -1.44 -4.62 13.28
C PHE A 112 -0.97 -5.81 14.10
N ASP A 113 -0.16 -6.68 13.51
CA ASP A 113 0.47 -7.76 14.26
C ASP A 113 1.39 -7.21 15.35
N PRO A 114 1.19 -7.59 16.63
CA PRO A 114 2.01 -7.10 17.73
C PRO A 114 3.51 -7.37 17.56
N SER A 115 3.90 -8.41 16.81
CA SER A 115 5.31 -8.71 16.50
C SER A 115 5.99 -7.59 15.70
N TYR A 116 5.21 -6.76 15.01
CA TYR A 116 5.68 -5.58 14.27
C TYR A 116 5.53 -4.27 15.05
N GLY A 117 4.92 -4.30 16.24
CA GLY A 117 4.34 -3.12 16.91
C GLY A 117 5.28 -1.92 17.04
N ASP A 118 6.49 -2.11 17.58
CA ASP A 118 7.43 -1.01 17.79
C ASP A 118 7.95 -0.41 16.48
N LEU A 119 8.30 -1.27 15.51
CA LEU A 119 8.78 -0.82 14.20
C LEU A 119 7.64 -0.15 13.41
N MET A 120 6.45 -0.74 13.41
CA MET A 120 5.26 -0.15 12.78
C MET A 120 4.96 1.22 13.38
N LYS A 121 4.99 1.35 14.70
CA LYS A 121 4.80 2.64 15.37
C LYS A 121 5.83 3.66 14.90
N ALA A 122 7.11 3.30 14.85
CA ALA A 122 8.16 4.22 14.42
C ALA A 122 8.02 4.64 12.93
N LEU A 123 7.58 3.73 12.05
CA LEU A 123 7.25 4.04 10.65
C LEU A 123 6.04 4.99 10.53
N LEU A 124 5.03 4.82 11.37
CA LEU A 124 3.85 5.70 11.43
C LEU A 124 4.20 7.07 12.00
N GLU A 125 5.10 7.15 12.99
CA GLU A 125 5.63 8.42 13.50
C GLU A 125 6.41 9.17 12.42
N PHE A 126 7.26 8.47 11.67
CA PHE A 126 7.92 9.03 10.50
C PHE A 126 6.91 9.54 9.45
N SER A 127 5.89 8.75 9.15
CA SER A 127 4.86 9.11 8.16
C SER A 127 4.11 10.38 8.58
N ARG A 128 3.69 10.45 9.84
CA ARG A 128 3.04 11.64 10.41
C ARG A 128 3.95 12.87 10.38
N ALA A 129 5.23 12.72 10.71
CA ALA A 129 6.19 13.84 10.74
C ALA A 129 6.46 14.44 9.35
N ASN A 130 6.37 13.63 8.29
CA ASN A 130 6.66 14.06 6.92
C ASN A 130 5.40 14.29 6.05
N GLY A 131 4.22 14.04 6.62
CA GLY A 131 2.95 14.03 5.89
C GLY A 131 2.96 13.00 4.75
N SER A 132 3.57 11.85 4.99
CA SER A 132 3.64 10.74 4.04
C SER A 132 2.46 9.79 4.25
N PRO A 133 1.96 9.15 3.18
CA PRO A 133 0.88 8.19 3.28
C PRO A 133 1.36 6.84 3.83
N PHE A 134 0.44 6.08 4.39
CA PHE A 134 0.57 4.64 4.60
C PHE A 134 0.21 3.91 3.30
N ALA A 135 1.22 3.43 2.57
CA ALA A 135 1.03 2.71 1.32
C ALA A 135 0.77 1.21 1.59
N ILE A 136 -0.31 0.67 1.04
CA ILE A 136 -0.79 -0.68 1.35
C ILE A 136 -1.31 -1.39 0.08
N ASN A 137 -1.18 -2.71 0.06
CA ASN A 137 -1.60 -3.57 -1.05
C ASN A 137 -2.79 -4.47 -0.67
N PRO A 138 -4.04 -3.95 -0.69
CA PRO A 138 -5.24 -4.75 -0.52
C PRO A 138 -5.50 -5.58 -1.79
N TYR A 139 -5.41 -6.90 -1.65
CA TYR A 139 -5.69 -7.86 -2.72
C TYR A 139 -6.84 -8.78 -2.31
N PRO A 140 -8.11 -8.45 -2.68
CA PRO A 140 -9.26 -9.32 -2.49
C PRO A 140 -9.08 -10.73 -3.07
N TYR A 141 -8.29 -10.88 -4.14
CA TYR A 141 -7.93 -12.18 -4.71
C TYR A 141 -7.40 -13.17 -3.66
N PHE A 142 -6.50 -12.75 -2.77
CA PHE A 142 -5.94 -13.65 -1.76
C PHE A 142 -6.98 -14.05 -0.71
N ALA A 143 -7.96 -13.20 -0.41
CA ALA A 143 -9.06 -13.57 0.47
C ALA A 143 -9.97 -14.64 -0.18
N TYR A 144 -10.26 -14.50 -1.48
CA TYR A 144 -10.96 -15.54 -2.23
C TYR A 144 -10.18 -16.85 -2.32
N ARG A 145 -8.86 -16.79 -2.45
CA ARG A 145 -8.02 -18.01 -2.49
C ARG A 145 -8.09 -18.81 -1.19
N CYS A 146 -8.37 -18.15 -0.05
CA CYS A 146 -8.58 -18.79 1.24
C CYS A 146 -10.02 -19.29 1.45
N ASP A 147 -10.99 -18.73 0.73
CA ASP A 147 -12.40 -19.06 0.83
C ASP A 147 -13.07 -18.97 -0.56
N THR A 148 -13.12 -20.11 -1.25
CA THR A 148 -13.45 -20.19 -2.68
C THR A 148 -14.95 -20.23 -2.98
N ARG A 149 -15.80 -19.93 -1.99
CA ARG A 149 -17.26 -19.98 -2.16
C ARG A 149 -17.77 -18.91 -3.16
N PRO A 150 -18.85 -19.18 -3.92
CA PRO A 150 -19.38 -18.24 -4.91
C PRO A 150 -19.75 -16.86 -4.35
N GLU A 151 -20.29 -16.80 -3.13
CA GLU A 151 -20.61 -15.53 -2.47
C GLU A 151 -19.35 -14.73 -2.10
N THR A 152 -18.24 -15.39 -1.80
CA THR A 152 -16.95 -14.75 -1.57
C THR A 152 -16.37 -14.21 -2.86
N LEU A 153 -16.50 -14.95 -3.96
CA LEU A 153 -16.10 -14.47 -5.27
C LEU A 153 -16.88 -13.20 -5.65
N ALA A 154 -18.22 -13.23 -5.54
CA ALA A 154 -19.06 -12.08 -5.86
C ALA A 154 -18.69 -10.86 -5.00
N PHE A 155 -18.45 -11.07 -3.71
CA PHE A 155 -18.00 -10.02 -2.78
C PHE A 155 -16.62 -9.46 -3.12
N CYS A 156 -15.67 -10.28 -3.56
CA CYS A 156 -14.34 -9.83 -3.95
C CYS A 156 -14.31 -9.15 -5.33
N LEU A 157 -15.24 -9.50 -6.23
CA LEU A 157 -15.36 -8.96 -7.59
C LEU A 157 -16.32 -7.76 -7.68
N PHE A 158 -16.79 -7.20 -6.56
CA PHE A 158 -17.78 -6.12 -6.52
C PHE A 158 -19.09 -6.44 -7.28
N GLN A 159 -19.45 -7.72 -7.38
CA GLN A 159 -20.67 -8.16 -8.04
C GLN A 159 -21.87 -8.08 -7.08
N PRO A 160 -23.12 -8.08 -7.58
CA PRO A 160 -24.30 -8.14 -6.73
C PRO A 160 -24.24 -9.29 -5.73
N ASN A 161 -24.32 -8.97 -4.44
CA ASN A 161 -24.24 -9.94 -3.36
C ASN A 161 -25.05 -9.46 -2.15
N ALA A 162 -25.23 -10.33 -1.16
CA ALA A 162 -26.01 -10.03 0.03
C ALA A 162 -25.32 -9.03 0.98
N GLY A 163 -24.06 -8.67 0.74
CA GLY A 163 -23.17 -7.94 1.65
C GLY A 163 -22.73 -8.80 2.83
N ARG A 164 -21.72 -8.32 3.57
CA ARG A 164 -21.27 -8.92 4.83
C ARG A 164 -21.51 -7.95 5.96
N MET A 165 -22.24 -8.40 6.97
CA MET A 165 -22.35 -7.70 8.25
C MET A 165 -21.42 -8.37 9.26
N TYR A 166 -20.81 -7.53 10.07
CA TYR A 166 -19.66 -7.89 10.87
C TYR A 166 -19.95 -7.53 12.34
N GLY A 167 -20.33 -8.55 13.12
CA GLY A 167 -20.69 -8.39 14.54
C GLY A 167 -21.89 -7.46 14.76
N ASN A 168 -21.85 -6.68 15.86
CA ASN A 168 -22.88 -5.71 16.23
C ASN A 168 -22.73 -4.35 15.52
N THR A 169 -21.76 -4.21 14.61
CA THR A 169 -21.63 -2.98 13.82
C THR A 169 -22.82 -2.91 12.86
N LYS A 170 -23.42 -1.71 12.71
CA LYS A 170 -24.46 -1.48 11.70
C LYS A 170 -23.88 -1.29 10.29
N ILE A 171 -22.61 -1.63 10.09
CA ILE A 171 -21.89 -1.44 8.83
C ILE A 171 -22.01 -2.72 8.02
N LYS A 172 -22.48 -2.56 6.79
CA LYS A 172 -22.67 -3.64 5.83
C LYS A 172 -21.74 -3.41 4.66
N TYR A 173 -20.65 -4.15 4.60
CA TYR A 173 -19.72 -4.09 3.48
C TYR A 173 -20.33 -4.79 2.28
N MET A 174 -20.22 -4.16 1.11
CA MET A 174 -20.73 -4.72 -0.15
C MET A 174 -19.62 -5.31 -1.04
N ASN A 175 -18.36 -5.04 -0.70
CA ASN A 175 -17.20 -5.61 -1.36
C ASN A 175 -16.02 -5.79 -0.38
N MET A 176 -15.09 -6.67 -0.75
CA MET A 176 -13.91 -7.00 0.06
C MET A 176 -12.87 -5.88 0.12
N PHE A 177 -12.77 -5.06 -0.94
CA PHE A 177 -11.80 -3.97 -1.00
C PHE A 177 -12.05 -2.94 0.10
N ASP A 178 -13.29 -2.47 0.25
CA ASP A 178 -13.68 -1.52 1.30
C ASP A 178 -13.44 -2.12 2.68
N ALA A 179 -13.78 -3.40 2.86
CA ALA A 179 -13.55 -4.11 4.12
C ALA A 179 -12.05 -4.17 4.48
N GLN A 180 -11.18 -4.42 3.50
CA GLN A 180 -9.73 -4.43 3.70
C GLN A 180 -9.18 -3.04 4.01
N VAL A 181 -9.64 -2.00 3.30
CA VAL A 181 -9.20 -0.62 3.53
C VAL A 181 -9.65 -0.12 4.90
N ASP A 182 -10.89 -0.39 5.32
CA ASP A 182 -11.40 0.00 6.64
C ASP A 182 -10.75 -0.80 7.79
N ALA A 183 -10.32 -2.05 7.54
CA ALA A 183 -9.50 -2.80 8.49
C ALA A 183 -8.15 -2.12 8.74
N VAL A 184 -7.49 -1.61 7.68
CA VAL A 184 -6.24 -0.84 7.80
C VAL A 184 -6.51 0.48 8.53
N TYR A 185 -7.61 1.17 8.21
CA TYR A 185 -7.99 2.39 8.91
C TYR A 185 -8.20 2.15 10.41
N SER A 186 -8.90 1.08 10.79
CA SER A 186 -9.10 0.68 12.18
C SER A 186 -7.78 0.40 12.89
N ALA A 187 -6.83 -0.28 12.22
CA ALA A 187 -5.51 -0.56 12.76
C ALA A 187 -4.67 0.71 12.98
N LEU A 188 -4.74 1.67 12.04
CA LEU A 188 -4.10 2.98 12.21
C LEU A 188 -4.72 3.75 13.37
N ASN A 189 -6.05 3.74 13.48
CA ASN A 189 -6.77 4.40 14.56
C ASN A 189 -6.43 3.80 15.92
N SER A 190 -6.32 2.47 16.03
CA SER A 190 -5.97 1.79 17.29
C SER A 190 -4.57 2.12 17.79
N MET A 191 -3.66 2.54 16.89
CA MET A 191 -2.31 3.02 17.24
C MET A 191 -2.24 4.56 17.41
N GLY A 192 -3.35 5.29 17.24
CA GLY A 192 -3.39 6.75 17.35
C GLY A 192 -2.96 7.52 16.10
N PHE A 193 -2.97 6.87 14.93
CA PHE A 193 -2.53 7.41 13.64
C PHE A 193 -3.67 7.57 12.62
N LYS A 194 -4.91 7.80 13.09
CA LYS A 194 -6.11 7.93 12.24
C LYS A 194 -6.03 8.99 11.12
N ASN A 195 -5.16 9.98 11.29
CA ASN A 195 -4.99 11.07 10.32
C ASN A 195 -3.92 10.77 9.25
N VAL A 196 -3.25 9.61 9.31
CA VAL A 196 -2.32 9.18 8.25
C VAL A 196 -3.14 8.76 7.04
N GLU A 197 -2.88 9.40 5.90
CA GLU A 197 -3.52 9.05 4.63
C GLU A 197 -3.22 7.60 4.27
N ILE A 198 -4.22 6.87 3.76
CA ILE A 198 -4.01 5.53 3.19
C ILE A 198 -3.94 5.69 1.67
N VAL A 199 -2.87 5.15 1.08
CA VAL A 199 -2.74 5.03 -0.38
C VAL A 199 -2.72 3.55 -0.72
N VAL A 200 -3.65 3.13 -1.60
CA VAL A 200 -3.62 1.80 -2.20
C VAL A 200 -2.53 1.80 -3.26
N ALA A 201 -1.39 1.19 -2.96
CA ALA A 201 -0.24 1.15 -3.85
C ALA A 201 -0.42 0.10 -4.94
N GLU A 202 -0.99 -1.05 -4.60
CA GLU A 202 -1.31 -2.09 -5.56
C GLU A 202 -2.60 -2.81 -5.21
N THR A 203 -3.33 -3.19 -6.25
CA THR A 203 -4.46 -4.10 -6.14
C THR A 203 -4.75 -4.68 -7.52
N GLY A 204 -5.35 -5.86 -7.59
CA GLY A 204 -5.62 -6.52 -8.87
C GLY A 204 -6.16 -7.93 -8.70
N TRP A 205 -6.42 -8.54 -9.85
CA TRP A 205 -6.83 -9.93 -9.95
C TRP A 205 -6.12 -10.62 -11.11
N PRO A 206 -5.46 -11.77 -10.90
CA PRO A 206 -4.70 -12.45 -11.94
C PRO A 206 -5.62 -13.01 -13.03
N PHE A 207 -5.22 -12.89 -14.30
CA PHE A 207 -5.96 -13.50 -15.41
C PHE A 207 -5.57 -14.95 -15.70
N LYS A 208 -4.39 -15.37 -15.19
CA LYS A 208 -3.84 -16.72 -15.30
C LYS A 208 -3.00 -17.00 -14.05
N GLY A 209 -3.13 -18.20 -13.50
CA GLY A 209 -2.30 -18.75 -12.44
C GLY A 209 -1.77 -20.12 -12.83
N ASP A 210 -1.25 -20.86 -11.86
CA ASP A 210 -0.89 -22.26 -12.03
C ASP A 210 -2.14 -23.15 -12.11
N ASP A 211 -2.01 -24.39 -12.56
CA ASP A 211 -3.15 -25.30 -12.78
C ASP A 211 -4.02 -25.53 -11.53
N ASN A 212 -3.44 -25.34 -10.34
CA ASN A 212 -4.12 -25.52 -9.05
C ASN A 212 -4.64 -24.19 -8.45
N ASP A 213 -4.37 -23.04 -9.07
CA ASP A 213 -4.88 -21.76 -8.59
C ASP A 213 -6.37 -21.62 -8.92
N VAL A 214 -7.17 -21.37 -7.89
CA VAL A 214 -8.60 -21.10 -8.03
C VAL A 214 -8.84 -19.60 -8.12
N GLY A 215 -9.59 -19.17 -9.14
CA GLY A 215 -9.98 -17.77 -9.31
C GLY A 215 -9.30 -17.01 -10.44
N PRO A 216 -8.05 -17.27 -10.85
CA PRO A 216 -7.48 -16.61 -12.01
C PRO A 216 -8.26 -16.94 -13.28
N SER A 217 -8.77 -15.91 -13.96
CA SER A 217 -9.37 -16.02 -15.28
C SER A 217 -9.43 -14.64 -15.94
N ILE A 218 -9.54 -14.60 -17.27
CA ILE A 218 -9.72 -13.34 -18.01
C ILE A 218 -11.01 -12.65 -17.54
N GLU A 219 -12.06 -13.43 -17.31
CA GLU A 219 -13.38 -12.95 -16.88
C GLU A 219 -13.32 -12.30 -15.50
N ASN A 220 -12.68 -12.96 -14.53
CA ASN A 220 -12.56 -12.45 -13.17
C ASN A 220 -11.61 -11.25 -13.09
N ALA A 221 -10.50 -11.27 -13.83
CA ALA A 221 -9.59 -10.13 -13.92
C ALA A 221 -10.27 -8.89 -14.53
N LYS A 222 -11.05 -9.09 -15.60
CA LYS A 222 -11.86 -8.03 -16.22
C LYS A 222 -12.94 -7.51 -15.27
N ALA A 223 -13.64 -8.41 -14.58
CA ALA A 223 -14.67 -8.04 -13.61
C ALA A 223 -14.09 -7.23 -12.45
N TYR A 224 -13.01 -7.71 -11.83
CA TYR A 224 -12.36 -7.03 -10.71
C TYR A 224 -11.89 -5.63 -11.10
N ASN A 225 -11.04 -5.52 -12.13
CA ASN A 225 -10.45 -4.24 -12.52
C ASN A 225 -11.53 -3.27 -13.04
N GLY A 226 -12.50 -3.75 -13.82
CA GLY A 226 -13.60 -2.94 -14.34
C GLY A 226 -14.49 -2.38 -13.22
N ASN A 227 -14.88 -3.23 -12.26
CA ASN A 227 -15.74 -2.82 -11.16
C ASN A 227 -15.01 -1.97 -10.13
N LEU A 228 -13.72 -2.23 -9.87
CA LEU A 228 -12.88 -1.36 -9.05
C LEU A 228 -12.83 0.06 -9.62
N ILE A 229 -12.59 0.20 -10.93
CA ILE A 229 -12.59 1.53 -11.58
C ILE A 229 -13.96 2.21 -11.45
N ALA A 230 -15.05 1.47 -11.63
CA ALA A 230 -16.40 2.01 -11.44
C ALA A 230 -16.65 2.47 -10.00
N HIS A 231 -16.23 1.67 -9.02
CA HIS A 231 -16.31 1.99 -7.60
C HIS A 231 -15.49 3.25 -7.26
N LEU A 232 -14.22 3.33 -7.66
CA LEU A 232 -13.38 4.49 -7.39
C LEU A 232 -13.91 5.78 -8.05
N ARG A 233 -14.48 5.70 -9.25
CA ARG A 233 -15.11 6.84 -9.94
C ARG A 233 -16.39 7.34 -9.26
N SER A 234 -17.05 6.50 -8.48
CA SER A 234 -18.25 6.90 -7.73
C SER A 234 -17.92 7.84 -6.56
N MET A 235 -16.66 7.87 -6.12
CA MET A 235 -16.17 8.69 -5.00
C MET A 235 -16.95 8.51 -3.69
N VAL A 236 -17.65 7.38 -3.52
CA VAL A 236 -18.42 7.07 -2.30
C VAL A 236 -17.54 6.80 -1.08
N GLY A 237 -16.23 6.63 -1.28
CA GLY A 237 -15.29 6.30 -0.20
C GLY A 237 -15.53 4.90 0.36
N THR A 238 -15.04 4.69 1.58
CA THR A 238 -15.34 3.53 2.42
C THR A 238 -16.21 3.97 3.60
N PHE A 239 -16.80 3.04 4.36
CA PHE A 239 -17.83 3.41 5.35
C PHE A 239 -17.32 4.30 6.48
N ASP A 240 -16.03 4.22 6.80
CA ASP A 240 -15.40 5.03 7.84
C ASP A 240 -14.77 6.35 7.31
N ARG A 241 -15.08 6.76 6.06
CA ARG A 241 -14.55 7.98 5.41
C ARG A 241 -15.58 8.85 4.71
#